data_AF-A0A7Y2L3R9-F1
#
_entry.id   AF-A0A7Y2L3R9-F1
#
_cell.length_a   1.000
_cell.length_b   1.000
_cell.length_c   1.000
_cell.angle_alpha   90.00
_cell.angle_beta   90.00
_cell.angle_gamma   90.00
#
_symmetry.space_group_name_H-M   'P 1'
#
loop_
_entity.id
_entity.type
_entity.pdbx_description
1 polymer ?
#
loop_
_entity_poly.entity_id
_entity_poly.type
_entity_poly.pdbx_seq_one_letter_code
_entity_poly.pdbx_strand_id
1 'polypeptide(L)'
;EDDKNGIVVTLYAMKVIKEENLPLARNFKLLVDTTEETSGDAIPYYFEHNPTPNYNLALDGGYPVVIAEKGYGTVMANFARRKAEGQGAEITSLTGGLATNQIPSTSVATFVTDKPAELAASLQKAGIEYARRNGENFEVSAKVVGKDVVLTVTGVSAHSSKPDSGVNPVARMLDFINSLEGQVALKHNHITDAARYAADNWGLDYLGGKLGIGFADDFMGPLTTSLTYVGMDDNNFKLAVNLRVPKG
;
A
#
# COMPACT_ATOMS: atom_id res chain seq x y z
N GLU A 1 0.36 -9.21 16.73
CA GLU A 1 -0.95 -8.57 16.54
C GLU A 1 -1.67 -9.38 15.48
N ASP A 2 -0.98 -9.61 14.37
CA ASP A 2 -1.35 -10.56 13.32
C ASP A 2 -0.30 -11.71 13.24
N ASP A 3 -0.71 -12.94 12.88
CA ASP A 3 -1.67 -13.68 13.71
C ASP A 3 -1.03 -14.67 14.73
N LYS A 4 0.26 -14.49 15.06
CA LYS A 4 0.94 -15.39 16.02
C LYS A 4 0.25 -15.41 17.39
N ASN A 5 -0.35 -14.32 17.82
CA ASN A 5 -1.14 -14.25 19.05
C ASN A 5 -2.42 -15.08 18.99
N GLY A 6 -3.18 -15.03 17.89
CA GLY A 6 -4.41 -15.83 17.72
C GLY A 6 -4.12 -17.33 17.83
N ILE A 7 -3.02 -17.77 17.19
CA ILE A 7 -2.52 -19.15 17.28
C ILE A 7 -2.20 -19.53 18.73
N VAL A 8 -1.41 -18.72 19.45
CA VAL A 8 -1.02 -19.02 20.83
C VAL A 8 -2.22 -19.09 21.77
N VAL A 9 -3.12 -18.10 21.70
CA VAL A 9 -4.34 -18.08 22.54
C VAL A 9 -5.18 -19.33 22.31
N THR A 10 -5.30 -19.75 21.05
CA THR A 10 -6.10 -20.93 20.69
C THR A 10 -5.45 -22.22 21.15
N LEU A 11 -4.13 -22.35 21.04
CA LEU A 11 -3.40 -23.49 21.58
C LEU A 11 -3.60 -23.62 23.10
N TYR A 12 -3.59 -22.51 23.83
CA TYR A 12 -3.87 -22.51 25.27
C TYR A 12 -5.31 -22.89 25.58
N ALA A 13 -6.30 -22.38 24.84
CA ALA A 13 -7.70 -22.77 25.01
C ALA A 13 -7.91 -24.27 24.76
N MET A 14 -7.32 -24.81 23.68
CA MET A 14 -7.35 -26.24 23.38
C MET A 14 -6.66 -27.09 24.46
N LYS A 15 -5.56 -26.58 25.03
CA LYS A 15 -4.86 -27.23 26.14
C LYS A 15 -5.74 -27.32 27.38
N VAL A 16 -6.37 -26.21 27.79
CA VAL A 16 -7.27 -26.16 28.95
C VAL A 16 -8.44 -27.14 28.77
N ILE A 17 -9.07 -27.14 27.58
CA ILE A 17 -10.13 -28.10 27.24
C ILE A 17 -9.69 -29.55 27.47
N LYS A 18 -8.46 -29.88 27.05
CA LYS A 18 -7.88 -31.22 27.17
C LYS A 18 -7.51 -31.57 28.62
N GLU A 19 -6.87 -30.67 29.35
CA GLU A 19 -6.39 -30.90 30.72
C GLU A 19 -7.55 -30.97 31.72
N GLU A 20 -8.58 -30.14 31.55
CA GLU A 20 -9.78 -30.13 32.40
C GLU A 20 -10.83 -31.17 31.97
N ASN A 21 -10.54 -31.94 30.91
CA ASN A 21 -11.42 -32.98 30.36
C ASN A 21 -12.87 -32.49 30.11
N LEU A 22 -13.00 -31.31 29.50
CA LEU A 22 -14.31 -30.69 29.28
C LEU A 22 -15.14 -31.48 28.26
N PRO A 23 -16.46 -31.63 28.46
CA PRO A 23 -17.31 -32.31 27.49
C PRO A 23 -17.39 -31.53 26.18
N LEU A 24 -17.12 -32.20 25.07
CA LEU A 24 -17.11 -31.59 23.74
C LEU A 24 -18.34 -31.97 22.93
N ALA A 25 -19.08 -30.97 22.45
CA ALA A 25 -20.15 -31.17 21.47
C ALA A 25 -19.61 -31.47 20.06
N ARG A 26 -18.39 -31.01 19.75
CA ARG A 26 -17.73 -31.13 18.45
C ARG A 26 -16.21 -31.23 18.61
N ASN A 27 -15.54 -31.75 17.58
CA ASN A 27 -14.09 -31.76 17.49
C ASN A 27 -13.57 -30.45 16.91
N PHE A 28 -12.47 -29.93 17.48
CA PHE A 28 -11.79 -28.73 17.01
C PHE A 28 -10.51 -29.11 16.27
N LYS A 29 -10.21 -28.38 15.19
CA LYS A 29 -8.92 -28.42 14.51
C LYS A 29 -8.42 -26.99 14.39
N LEU A 30 -7.22 -26.73 14.89
CA LEU A 30 -6.51 -25.50 14.61
C LEU A 30 -5.75 -25.69 13.29
N LEU A 31 -6.15 -24.94 12.26
CA LEU A 31 -5.42 -24.86 11.00
C LEU A 31 -4.49 -23.65 11.08
N VAL A 32 -3.22 -23.83 10.73
CA VAL A 32 -2.22 -22.76 10.71
C VAL A 32 -1.73 -22.61 9.28
N ASP A 33 -2.12 -21.51 8.63
CA ASP A 33 -1.65 -21.13 7.31
C ASP A 33 -0.32 -20.39 7.43
N THR A 34 0.67 -20.78 6.62
CA THR A 34 1.99 -20.13 6.58
C THR A 34 2.16 -19.20 5.37
N THR A 35 1.09 -18.98 4.61
CA THR A 35 1.07 -18.30 3.30
C THR A 35 -0.03 -17.24 3.15
N GLU A 36 -0.88 -17.04 4.16
CA GLU A 36 -2.05 -16.14 4.14
C GLU A 36 -1.69 -14.73 3.62
N GLU A 37 -0.67 -14.08 4.19
CA GLU A 37 -0.21 -12.73 3.82
C GLU A 37 0.42 -12.61 2.42
N THR A 38 0.48 -13.70 1.66
CA THR A 38 1.18 -13.75 0.36
C THR A 38 0.34 -14.43 -0.71
N SER A 39 0.38 -15.75 -0.82
CA SER A 39 -0.31 -16.50 -1.88
C SER A 39 -1.65 -17.07 -1.44
N GLY A 40 -1.82 -17.35 -0.14
CA GLY A 40 -3.04 -17.96 0.40
C GLY A 40 -3.29 -19.40 -0.09
N ASP A 41 -2.25 -20.10 -0.53
CA ASP A 41 -2.38 -21.42 -1.18
C ASP A 41 -2.51 -22.58 -0.18
N ALA A 42 -2.15 -22.40 1.10
CA ALA A 42 -2.11 -23.51 2.05
C ALA A 42 -3.51 -24.04 2.41
N ILE A 43 -4.52 -23.17 2.55
CA ILE A 43 -5.89 -23.59 2.83
C ILE A 43 -6.54 -24.33 1.64
N PRO A 44 -6.45 -23.83 0.38
CA PRO A 44 -6.83 -24.60 -0.80
C PRO A 44 -6.16 -25.98 -0.83
N TYR A 45 -4.83 -26.03 -0.65
CA TYR A 45 -4.08 -27.29 -0.60
C TYR A 45 -4.59 -28.22 0.52
N TYR A 46 -4.90 -27.69 1.70
CA TYR A 46 -5.44 -28.47 2.80
C TYR A 46 -6.79 -29.12 2.44
N PHE A 47 -7.70 -28.38 1.81
CA PHE A 47 -9.03 -28.88 1.43
C PHE A 47 -9.03 -29.85 0.25
N GLU A 48 -8.00 -29.84 -0.60
CA GLU A 48 -7.80 -30.91 -1.59
C GLU A 48 -7.53 -32.28 -0.93
N HIS A 49 -6.98 -32.29 0.28
CA HIS A 49 -6.54 -33.49 0.98
C HIS A 49 -7.38 -33.83 2.23
N ASN A 50 -8.27 -32.94 2.65
CA ASN A 50 -9.04 -33.05 3.90
C ASN A 50 -10.47 -32.56 3.70
N PRO A 51 -11.45 -33.08 4.46
CA PRO A 51 -12.82 -32.59 4.38
C PRO A 51 -12.92 -31.14 4.86
N THR A 52 -13.73 -30.35 4.15
CA THR A 52 -14.11 -28.99 4.58
C THR A 52 -14.86 -29.05 5.92
N PRO A 53 -14.49 -28.23 6.91
CA PRO A 53 -15.18 -28.21 8.19
C PRO A 53 -16.60 -27.65 8.02
N ASN A 54 -17.55 -28.12 8.85
CA ASN A 54 -18.92 -27.60 8.82
C ASN A 54 -19.02 -26.15 9.31
N TYR A 55 -18.05 -25.70 10.10
CA TYR A 55 -17.95 -24.36 10.66
C TYR A 55 -16.48 -23.94 10.66
N ASN A 56 -16.23 -22.67 10.40
CA ASN A 56 -14.91 -22.07 10.48
C ASN A 56 -14.96 -20.79 11.32
N LEU A 57 -13.88 -20.52 12.03
CA LEU A 57 -13.65 -19.24 12.69
C LEU A 57 -12.21 -18.83 12.36
N ALA A 58 -12.06 -17.76 11.59
CA ALA A 58 -10.77 -17.09 11.43
C ALA A 58 -10.48 -16.30 12.71
N LEU A 59 -9.25 -16.44 13.23
CA LEU A 59 -8.82 -15.81 14.47
C LEU A 59 -8.02 -14.53 14.24
N ASP A 60 -7.83 -14.20 12.97
CA ASP A 60 -7.12 -13.03 12.47
C ASP A 60 -8.06 -11.82 12.25
N GLY A 61 -9.09 -11.74 13.07
CA GLY A 61 -10.16 -10.74 12.97
C GLY A 61 -10.20 -9.79 14.16
N GLY A 62 -10.86 -8.65 13.97
CA GLY A 62 -11.19 -7.74 15.06
C GLY A 62 -12.30 -8.28 15.98
N TYR A 63 -12.22 -7.96 17.27
CA TYR A 63 -13.30 -8.21 18.23
C TYR A 63 -14.45 -7.19 18.09
N PRO A 64 -15.70 -7.54 18.45
CA PRO A 64 -16.13 -8.82 19.03
C PRO A 64 -16.21 -9.98 18.03
N VAL A 65 -16.53 -9.72 16.76
CA VAL A 65 -16.52 -10.70 15.67
C VAL A 65 -16.55 -9.99 14.32
N VAL A 66 -15.80 -10.51 13.35
CA VAL A 66 -15.93 -10.14 11.93
C VAL A 66 -16.80 -11.19 11.26
N ILE A 67 -17.95 -10.77 10.73
CA ILE A 67 -18.92 -11.67 10.06
C ILE A 67 -18.95 -11.50 8.53
N ALA A 68 -18.20 -10.52 8.01
CA ALA A 68 -18.06 -10.28 6.59
C ALA A 68 -16.77 -9.50 6.31
N GLU A 69 -16.21 -9.70 5.12
CA GLU A 69 -15.06 -8.97 4.60
C GLU A 69 -15.38 -8.38 3.24
N LYS A 70 -14.85 -7.20 2.96
CA LYS A 70 -14.90 -6.60 1.62
C LYS A 70 -14.12 -7.48 0.63
N GLY A 71 -14.56 -7.50 -0.62
CA GLY A 71 -13.77 -8.08 -1.70
C GLY A 71 -12.40 -7.42 -1.79
N TYR A 72 -11.38 -8.21 -2.11
CA TYR A 72 -10.01 -7.74 -2.33
C TYR A 72 -9.71 -7.71 -3.82
N GLY A 73 -9.09 -6.62 -4.29
CA GLY A 73 -8.59 -6.54 -5.65
C GLY A 73 -7.35 -5.65 -5.74
N THR A 74 -6.60 -5.79 -6.83
CA THR A 74 -5.47 -4.92 -7.12
C THR A 74 -5.52 -4.47 -8.57
N VAL A 75 -5.45 -3.16 -8.81
CA VAL A 75 -5.28 -2.59 -10.14
C VAL A 75 -3.79 -2.34 -10.37
N MET A 76 -3.23 -3.02 -11.38
CA MET A 76 -1.83 -2.88 -11.78
C MET A 76 -1.72 -1.98 -13.01
N ALA A 77 -0.93 -0.91 -12.91
CA ALA A 77 -0.58 -0.07 -14.06
C ALA A 77 0.91 -0.27 -14.39
N ASN A 78 1.21 -0.50 -15.67
CA ASN A 78 2.57 -0.72 -16.17
C ASN A 78 2.97 0.39 -17.14
N PHE A 79 4.16 0.94 -16.97
CA PHE A 79 4.73 1.99 -17.82
C PHE A 79 6.05 1.49 -18.39
N ALA A 80 6.10 1.33 -19.72
CA ALA A 80 7.31 0.86 -20.39
C ALA A 80 8.47 1.82 -20.13
N ARG A 81 9.61 1.27 -19.73
CA ARG A 81 10.84 2.04 -19.52
C ARG A 81 11.28 2.62 -20.85
N ARG A 82 11.56 3.92 -20.82
CA ARG A 82 12.01 4.71 -21.96
C ARG A 82 13.08 5.67 -21.51
N LYS A 83 13.93 6.10 -22.45
CA LYS A 83 14.90 7.15 -22.21
C LYS A 83 14.17 8.43 -21.79
N ALA A 84 14.76 9.14 -20.84
CA ALA A 84 14.22 10.41 -20.40
C ALA A 84 14.39 11.47 -21.48
N GLU A 85 13.33 12.25 -21.72
CA GLU A 85 13.27 13.27 -22.77
C GLU A 85 13.06 14.66 -22.14
N GLY A 86 13.48 15.72 -22.86
CA GLY A 86 13.38 17.09 -22.36
C GLY A 86 14.62 17.54 -21.58
N GLN A 87 14.44 18.58 -20.75
CA GLN A 87 15.51 19.24 -20.01
C GLN A 87 15.29 19.15 -18.50
N GLY A 88 16.37 19.34 -17.74
CA GLY A 88 16.33 19.35 -16.28
C GLY A 88 16.72 18.00 -15.66
N ALA A 89 16.27 17.79 -14.43
CA ALA A 89 16.65 16.62 -13.65
C ALA A 89 15.91 15.37 -14.13
N GLU A 90 16.56 14.22 -14.03
CA GLU A 90 15.98 12.92 -14.38
C GLU A 90 15.68 12.14 -13.11
N ILE A 91 14.45 11.65 -12.97
CA ILE A 91 14.11 10.68 -11.91
C ILE A 91 14.58 9.30 -12.38
N THR A 92 15.54 8.72 -11.66
CA THR A 92 16.16 7.44 -12.03
C THR A 92 15.62 6.26 -11.25
N SER A 93 15.05 6.50 -10.07
CA SER A 93 14.35 5.48 -9.28
C SER A 93 13.27 6.09 -8.40
N LEU A 94 12.27 5.27 -8.09
CA LEU A 94 11.23 5.56 -7.12
C LEU A 94 10.90 4.27 -6.38
N THR A 95 10.96 4.32 -5.05
CA THR A 95 10.59 3.24 -4.13
C THR A 95 9.64 3.77 -3.07
N GLY A 96 8.95 2.87 -2.38
CA GLY A 96 8.06 3.28 -1.29
C GLY A 96 6.84 2.41 -1.23
N GLY A 97 6.98 1.09 -1.27
CA GLY A 97 5.84 0.19 -1.33
C GLY A 97 6.31 -1.17 -1.77
N LEU A 98 6.70 -2.01 -0.82
CA LEU A 98 7.25 -3.35 -1.10
C LEU A 98 6.17 -4.44 -1.07
N ALA A 99 4.97 -4.11 -0.60
CA ALA A 99 3.83 -5.01 -0.48
C ALA A 99 2.57 -4.32 -1.00
N THR A 100 1.67 -5.07 -1.63
CA THR A 100 0.41 -4.53 -2.17
C THR A 100 -0.64 -4.31 -1.08
N ASN A 101 -0.50 -4.97 0.08
CA ASN A 101 -1.45 -4.91 1.19
C ASN A 101 -1.06 -3.93 2.31
N GLN A 102 0.06 -3.21 2.20
CA GLN A 102 0.55 -2.30 3.26
C GLN A 102 0.90 -0.91 2.73
N ILE A 103 0.50 0.12 3.47
CA ILE A 103 0.99 1.49 3.28
C ILE A 103 2.31 1.62 4.05
N PRO A 104 3.44 1.93 3.39
CA PRO A 104 4.72 2.07 4.08
C PRO A 104 4.83 3.41 4.80
N SER A 105 5.84 3.54 5.65
CA SER A 105 6.14 4.80 6.34
C SER A 105 6.89 5.81 5.46
N THR A 106 7.54 5.37 4.38
CA THR A 106 8.31 6.26 3.49
C THR A 106 8.19 5.90 2.01
N SER A 107 8.38 6.90 1.16
CA SER A 107 8.64 6.75 -0.27
C SER A 107 9.84 7.62 -0.66
N VAL A 108 10.71 7.10 -1.52
CA VAL A 108 12.00 7.70 -1.87
C VAL A 108 12.19 7.73 -3.38
N ALA A 109 12.47 8.91 -3.92
CA ALA A 109 12.82 9.10 -5.32
C ALA A 109 14.25 9.62 -5.45
N THR A 110 15.00 9.08 -6.41
CA THR A 110 16.37 9.53 -6.71
C THR A 110 16.39 10.28 -8.02
N PHE A 111 17.09 11.41 -8.02
CA PHE A 111 17.24 12.30 -9.16
C PHE A 111 18.71 12.45 -9.53
N VAL A 112 18.98 12.51 -10.84
CA VAL A 112 20.28 12.88 -11.40
C VAL A 112 20.16 14.23 -12.09
N THR A 113 21.14 15.10 -11.85
CA THR A 113 21.21 16.45 -12.42
C THR A 113 22.64 16.97 -12.38
N ASP A 114 22.98 17.91 -13.25
CA ASP A 114 24.26 18.63 -13.20
C ASP A 114 24.31 19.66 -12.06
N LYS A 115 23.15 19.95 -11.43
CA LYS A 115 23.00 20.98 -10.39
C LYS A 115 22.31 20.45 -9.12
N PRO A 116 22.91 19.50 -8.39
CA PRO A 116 22.24 18.80 -7.29
C PRO A 116 21.83 19.73 -6.15
N ALA A 117 22.66 20.72 -5.79
CA ALA A 117 22.33 21.65 -4.70
C ALA A 117 21.12 22.55 -5.04
N GLU A 118 21.04 23.07 -6.27
CA GLU A 118 19.91 23.89 -6.73
C GLU A 118 18.61 23.07 -6.79
N LEU A 119 18.69 21.84 -7.30
CA LEU A 119 17.54 20.93 -7.35
C LEU A 119 17.05 20.58 -5.93
N ALA A 120 17.95 20.19 -5.02
CA ALA A 120 17.59 19.84 -3.65
C ALA A 120 16.90 21.01 -2.94
N ALA A 121 17.42 22.24 -3.07
CA ALA A 121 16.79 23.42 -2.50
C ALA A 121 15.39 23.70 -3.10
N SER A 122 15.24 23.53 -4.42
CA SER A 122 13.97 23.72 -5.12
C SER A 122 12.92 22.69 -4.71
N LEU A 123 13.30 21.41 -4.64
CA LEU A 123 12.45 20.32 -4.18
C LEU A 123 12.08 20.47 -2.71
N GLN A 124 13.02 20.86 -1.84
CA GLN A 124 12.75 21.11 -0.42
C GLN A 124 11.71 22.21 -0.24
N LYS A 125 11.87 23.33 -0.96
CA LYS A 125 10.90 24.44 -0.92
C LYS A 125 9.53 24.02 -1.43
N ALA A 126 9.47 23.38 -2.60
CA ALA A 126 8.22 22.91 -3.18
C ALA A 126 7.53 21.86 -2.28
N GLY A 127 8.32 20.99 -1.65
CA GLY A 127 7.85 19.95 -0.73
C GLY A 127 7.21 20.52 0.53
N ILE A 128 7.80 21.55 1.14
CA ILE A 128 7.21 22.26 2.29
C ILE A 128 5.87 22.89 1.91
N GLU A 129 5.80 23.58 0.76
CA GLU A 129 4.55 24.18 0.28
C GLU A 129 3.49 23.13 -0.07
N TYR A 130 3.91 21.99 -0.60
CA TYR A 130 3.04 20.88 -0.90
C TYR A 130 2.48 20.22 0.38
N ALA A 131 3.32 20.01 1.40
CA ALA A 131 2.88 19.47 2.69
C ALA A 131 1.84 20.38 3.35
N ARG A 132 2.09 21.69 3.38
CA ARG A 132 1.17 22.70 3.95
C ARG A 132 -0.20 22.67 3.27
N ARG A 133 -0.25 22.54 1.95
CA ARG A 133 -1.52 22.51 1.19
C ARG A 133 -2.28 21.19 1.30
N ASN A 134 -1.65 20.13 1.81
CA ASN A 134 -2.20 18.77 1.80
C ASN A 134 -2.31 18.14 3.19
N GLY A 135 -2.48 18.98 4.22
CA GLY A 135 -2.83 18.58 5.59
C GLY A 135 -1.68 18.61 6.60
N GLU A 136 -0.44 18.85 6.17
CA GLU A 136 0.75 19.02 7.04
C GLU A 136 0.97 17.87 8.04
N ASN A 137 0.45 16.67 7.72
CA ASN A 137 0.56 15.45 8.53
C ASN A 137 1.62 14.47 7.99
N PHE A 138 2.53 14.97 7.16
CA PHE A 138 3.64 14.24 6.53
C PHE A 138 4.80 15.20 6.27
N GLU A 139 5.98 14.63 6.02
CA GLU A 139 7.19 15.39 5.73
C GLU A 139 7.66 15.14 4.30
N VAL A 140 8.18 16.18 3.64
CA VAL A 140 8.93 16.08 2.39
C VAL A 140 10.34 16.63 2.61
N SER A 141 11.36 15.83 2.34
CA SER A 141 12.77 16.22 2.46
C SER A 141 13.54 15.92 1.19
N ALA A 142 14.37 16.86 0.74
CA ALA A 142 15.27 16.68 -0.40
C ALA A 142 16.71 16.95 0.02
N LYS A 143 17.62 16.01 -0.24
CA LYS A 143 19.03 16.10 0.16
C LYS A 143 19.95 15.67 -0.97
N VAL A 144 21.10 16.32 -1.07
CA VAL A 144 22.18 15.85 -1.95
C VAL A 144 22.88 14.67 -1.27
N VAL A 145 22.99 13.54 -1.99
CA VAL A 145 23.68 12.33 -1.53
C VAL A 145 24.68 11.93 -2.61
N GLY A 146 25.96 12.21 -2.39
CA GLY A 146 26.98 12.08 -3.42
C GLY A 146 26.71 13.02 -4.58
N LYS A 147 26.49 12.47 -5.78
CA LYS A 147 26.14 13.24 -6.99
C LYS A 147 24.63 13.32 -7.26
N ASP A 148 23.84 12.56 -6.52
CA ASP A 148 22.40 12.43 -6.73
C ASP A 148 21.64 13.32 -5.74
N VAL A 149 20.37 13.58 -6.04
CA VAL A 149 19.43 14.20 -5.10
C VAL A 149 18.39 13.16 -4.70
N VAL A 150 18.25 12.96 -3.38
CA VAL A 150 17.29 12.03 -2.79
C VAL A 150 16.14 12.82 -2.21
N LEU A 151 14.94 12.56 -2.72
CA LEU A 151 13.68 13.09 -2.23
C LEU A 151 12.98 12.01 -1.42
N THR A 152 12.61 12.32 -0.18
CA THR A 152 11.90 11.42 0.72
C THR A 152 10.58 12.05 1.12
N VAL A 153 9.49 11.28 0.98
CA VAL A 153 8.20 11.58 1.61
C VAL A 153 8.04 10.62 2.78
N THR A 154 7.88 11.17 3.98
CA THR A 154 7.66 10.40 5.22
C THR A 154 6.23 10.59 5.68
N GLY A 155 5.49 9.49 5.79
CA GLY A 155 4.11 9.44 6.25
C GLY A 155 3.94 8.52 7.46
N VAL A 156 2.77 7.90 7.56
CA VAL A 156 2.42 6.99 8.65
C VAL A 156 1.96 5.67 8.05
N SER A 157 2.61 4.58 8.45
CA SER A 157 2.28 3.24 7.97
C SER A 157 0.90 2.81 8.45
N ALA A 158 0.19 2.09 7.60
CA ALA A 158 -1.11 1.51 7.90
C ALA A 158 -1.36 0.26 7.06
N HIS A 159 -2.29 -0.57 7.48
CA HIS A 159 -2.80 -1.65 6.65
C HIS A 159 -3.65 -1.08 5.49
N SER A 160 -3.49 -1.61 4.27
CA SER A 160 -4.16 -1.09 3.06
C SER A 160 -5.69 -1.06 3.15
N SER A 161 -6.29 -1.89 4.02
CA SER A 161 -7.73 -1.92 4.23
C SER A 161 -8.29 -0.76 5.06
N LYS A 162 -7.43 -0.05 5.79
CA LYS A 162 -7.76 1.14 6.60
C LYS A 162 -6.82 2.30 6.23
N PRO A 163 -6.90 2.81 4.99
CA PRO A 163 -6.00 3.88 4.53
C PRO A 163 -6.11 5.17 5.35
N ASP A 164 -7.27 5.41 5.97
CA ASP A 164 -7.56 6.53 6.85
C ASP A 164 -6.80 6.47 8.18
N SER A 165 -6.31 5.31 8.60
CA SER A 165 -5.48 5.18 9.81
C SER A 165 -4.00 5.52 9.58
N GLY A 166 -3.63 5.92 8.35
CA GLY A 166 -2.25 6.25 7.99
C GLY A 166 -2.15 7.51 7.15
N VAL A 167 -0.93 7.81 6.68
CA VAL A 167 -0.66 8.91 5.76
C VAL A 167 0.22 8.36 4.66
N ASN A 168 -0.37 8.12 3.49
CA ASN A 168 0.25 7.35 2.42
C ASN A 168 1.38 8.14 1.71
N PRO A 169 2.66 7.76 1.88
CA PRO A 169 3.77 8.49 1.25
C PRO A 169 3.90 8.19 -0.25
N VAL A 170 3.37 7.06 -0.74
CA VAL A 170 3.49 6.64 -2.15
C VAL A 170 2.61 7.50 -3.04
N ALA A 171 1.33 7.59 -2.68
CA ALA A 171 0.37 8.45 -3.37
C ALA A 171 0.84 9.90 -3.35
N ARG A 172 1.34 10.36 -2.18
CA ARG A 172 1.87 11.71 -2.01
C ARG A 172 3.13 11.98 -2.82
N MET A 173 4.05 11.03 -2.93
CA MET A 173 5.25 11.16 -3.76
C MET A 173 4.89 11.32 -5.24
N LEU A 174 3.98 10.47 -5.74
CA LEU A 174 3.54 10.53 -7.13
C LEU A 174 2.77 11.82 -7.44
N ASP A 175 1.84 12.22 -6.56
CA ASP A 175 1.10 13.47 -6.69
C ASP A 175 2.03 14.70 -6.58
N PHE A 176 3.02 14.65 -5.69
CA PHE A 176 4.02 15.70 -5.57
C PHE A 176 4.87 15.82 -6.84
N ILE A 177 5.40 14.71 -7.36
CA ILE A 177 6.18 14.70 -8.62
C ILE A 177 5.36 15.31 -9.76
N ASN A 178 4.09 14.95 -9.88
CA ASN A 178 3.20 15.53 -10.90
C ASN A 178 3.02 17.04 -10.68
N SER A 179 2.85 17.48 -9.43
CA SER A 179 2.68 18.90 -9.08
C SER A 179 3.91 19.78 -9.36
N LEU A 180 5.09 19.18 -9.59
CA LEU A 180 6.31 19.91 -9.93
C LEU A 180 6.34 20.43 -11.37
N GLU A 181 5.40 19.98 -12.23
CA GLU A 181 5.31 20.47 -13.61
C GLU A 181 5.20 22.01 -13.64
N GLY A 182 6.08 22.65 -14.42
CA GLY A 182 6.18 24.11 -14.50
C GLY A 182 6.92 24.79 -13.32
N GLN A 183 7.22 24.08 -12.23
CA GLN A 183 7.96 24.63 -11.08
C GLN A 183 9.41 24.16 -11.03
N VAL A 184 9.65 22.88 -11.37
CA VAL A 184 10.97 22.27 -11.43
C VAL A 184 11.13 21.62 -12.80
N ALA A 185 12.20 21.94 -13.52
CA ALA A 185 12.50 21.31 -14.79
C ALA A 185 12.86 19.84 -14.58
N LEU A 186 11.99 18.94 -15.02
CA LEU A 186 12.17 17.49 -14.99
C LEU A 186 12.12 16.95 -16.41
N LYS A 187 13.02 16.00 -16.70
CA LYS A 187 12.88 15.18 -17.90
C LYS A 187 11.67 14.24 -17.75
N HIS A 188 10.97 14.00 -18.85
CA HIS A 188 9.85 13.09 -18.90
C HIS A 188 10.29 11.66 -19.18
N ASN A 189 9.86 10.71 -18.35
CA ASN A 189 10.07 9.28 -18.52
C ASN A 189 8.90 8.47 -17.91
N HIS A 190 9.03 7.14 -17.91
CA HIS A 190 8.11 6.19 -17.27
C HIS A 190 7.68 6.56 -15.83
N ILE A 191 8.54 7.15 -15.00
CA ILE A 191 8.20 7.54 -13.62
C ILE A 191 7.34 8.80 -13.60
N THR A 192 7.66 9.81 -14.42
CA THR A 192 6.79 11.00 -14.54
C THR A 192 5.45 10.66 -15.19
N ASP A 193 5.43 9.71 -16.14
CA ASP A 193 4.20 9.21 -16.76
C ASP A 193 3.31 8.51 -15.70
N ALA A 194 3.92 7.72 -14.82
CA ALA A 194 3.26 7.08 -13.69
C ALA A 194 2.75 8.08 -12.65
N ALA A 195 3.54 9.12 -12.34
CA ALA A 195 3.15 10.20 -11.44
C ALA A 195 1.90 10.93 -11.96
N ARG A 196 1.87 11.28 -13.25
CA ARG A 196 0.69 11.89 -13.88
C ARG A 196 -0.52 10.96 -13.85
N TYR A 197 -0.36 9.69 -14.25
CA TYR A 197 -1.44 8.71 -14.16
C TYR A 197 -1.99 8.59 -12.74
N ALA A 198 -1.11 8.51 -11.73
CA ALA A 198 -1.50 8.40 -10.34
C ALA A 198 -2.28 9.62 -9.88
N ALA A 199 -1.80 10.84 -10.15
CA ALA A 199 -2.45 12.08 -9.77
C ALA A 199 -3.81 12.28 -10.48
N ASP A 200 -3.90 11.94 -11.76
CA ASP A 200 -5.10 12.13 -12.57
C ASP A 200 -6.21 11.14 -12.23
N ASN A 201 -5.86 9.89 -11.88
CA ASN A 201 -6.83 8.81 -11.67
C ASN A 201 -7.10 8.52 -10.20
N TRP A 202 -6.12 8.68 -9.31
CA TRP A 202 -6.24 8.27 -7.90
C TRP A 202 -6.06 9.45 -6.94
N GLY A 203 -5.03 10.29 -7.18
CA GLY A 203 -4.70 11.42 -6.33
C GLY A 203 -4.40 10.99 -4.89
N LEU A 204 -4.82 11.84 -3.93
CA LEU A 204 -4.69 11.59 -2.49
C LEU A 204 -5.97 10.99 -1.88
N ASP A 205 -7.00 10.80 -2.71
CA ASP A 205 -8.25 10.21 -2.29
C ASP A 205 -8.09 8.70 -2.06
N TYR A 206 -8.81 8.18 -1.06
CA TYR A 206 -8.85 6.76 -0.75
C TYR A 206 -10.24 6.15 -0.88
N LEU A 207 -11.25 6.90 -1.33
CA LEU A 207 -12.62 6.45 -1.51
C LEU A 207 -13.00 6.24 -2.99
N GLY A 208 -12.03 6.32 -3.91
CA GLY A 208 -12.25 6.09 -5.34
C GLY A 208 -13.04 7.19 -6.06
N GLY A 209 -13.23 8.35 -5.43
CA GLY A 209 -13.89 9.51 -6.00
C GLY A 209 -13.12 10.14 -7.16
N LYS A 210 -11.77 10.16 -7.13
CA LYS A 210 -10.96 10.71 -8.23
C LYS A 210 -11.19 9.96 -9.55
N LEU A 211 -11.25 8.63 -9.50
CA LEU A 211 -11.53 7.77 -10.66
C LEU A 211 -13.03 7.68 -10.99
N GLY A 212 -13.90 8.12 -10.09
CA GLY A 212 -15.35 7.99 -10.22
C GLY A 212 -15.90 6.58 -9.95
N ILE A 213 -15.16 5.75 -9.20
CA ILE A 213 -15.57 4.38 -8.83
C ILE A 213 -16.06 4.27 -7.39
N GLY A 214 -16.10 5.37 -6.64
CA GLY A 214 -16.49 5.38 -5.23
C GLY A 214 -17.98 5.04 -5.05
N PHE A 215 -18.26 4.07 -4.18
CA PHE A 215 -19.59 3.74 -3.69
C PHE A 215 -19.52 3.16 -2.28
N ALA A 216 -20.67 2.94 -1.64
CA ALA A 216 -20.75 2.34 -0.32
C ALA A 216 -21.93 1.37 -0.22
N ASP A 217 -21.77 0.36 0.62
CA ASP A 217 -22.84 -0.52 1.10
C ASP A 217 -23.17 -0.15 2.56
N ASP A 218 -24.45 -0.23 2.93
CA ASP A 218 -24.91 0.19 4.26
C ASP A 218 -24.29 -0.62 5.41
N PHE A 219 -23.95 -1.89 5.16
CA PHE A 219 -23.37 -2.77 6.16
C PHE A 219 -21.83 -2.83 6.06
N MET A 220 -21.29 -2.96 4.86
CA MET A 220 -19.85 -3.13 4.63
C MET A 220 -19.09 -1.80 4.56
N GLY A 221 -19.78 -0.68 4.42
CA GLY A 221 -19.18 0.65 4.31
C GLY A 221 -18.65 0.95 2.90
N PRO A 222 -17.74 1.93 2.77
CA PRO A 222 -17.32 2.44 1.46
C PRO A 222 -16.29 1.55 0.78
N LEU A 223 -16.22 1.62 -0.55
CA LEU A 223 -15.04 1.21 -1.30
C LEU A 223 -13.81 1.99 -0.81
N THR A 224 -12.68 1.30 -0.64
CA THR A 224 -11.41 1.96 -0.36
C THR A 224 -10.35 1.63 -1.40
N THR A 225 -9.51 2.61 -1.73
CA THR A 225 -8.40 2.53 -2.68
C THR A 225 -7.12 3.00 -2.03
N SER A 226 -6.04 2.23 -2.17
CA SER A 226 -4.74 2.55 -1.58
C SER A 226 -3.63 2.28 -2.58
N LEU A 227 -2.95 3.33 -3.06
CA LEU A 227 -1.72 3.15 -3.84
C LEU A 227 -0.59 2.73 -2.90
N THR A 228 -0.30 1.43 -2.87
CA THR A 228 0.59 0.81 -1.85
C THR A 228 1.93 0.37 -2.41
N TYR A 229 2.04 0.24 -3.74
CA TYR A 229 3.22 -0.33 -4.38
C TYR A 229 3.70 0.53 -5.55
N VAL A 230 5.01 0.72 -5.58
CA VAL A 230 5.79 1.21 -6.72
C VAL A 230 6.95 0.24 -6.94
N GLY A 231 7.16 -0.19 -8.17
CA GLY A 231 8.24 -1.11 -8.50
C GLY A 231 8.81 -0.84 -9.88
N MET A 232 10.08 -1.17 -10.07
CA MET A 232 10.74 -1.04 -11.36
C MET A 232 11.52 -2.33 -11.66
N ASP A 233 11.26 -2.91 -12.82
CA ASP A 233 12.05 -4.01 -13.38
C ASP A 233 12.84 -3.53 -14.61
N ASP A 234 13.47 -4.44 -15.35
CA ASP A 234 14.26 -4.09 -16.53
C ASP A 234 13.45 -3.43 -17.65
N ASN A 235 12.14 -3.68 -17.70
CA ASN A 235 11.27 -3.28 -18.80
C ASN A 235 10.20 -2.25 -18.40
N ASN A 236 9.74 -2.24 -17.14
CA ASN A 236 8.58 -1.46 -16.72
C ASN A 236 8.76 -0.78 -15.35
N PHE A 237 8.14 0.40 -15.21
CA PHE A 237 7.65 0.88 -13.92
C PHE A 237 6.26 0.32 -13.65
N LYS A 238 5.97 0.00 -12.40
CA LYS A 238 4.69 -0.59 -11.98
C LYS A 238 4.12 0.18 -10.81
N LEU A 239 2.82 0.41 -10.86
CA LEU A 239 2.01 0.85 -9.72
C LEU A 239 1.01 -0.23 -9.37
N ALA A 240 0.78 -0.46 -8.08
CA ALA A 240 -0.36 -1.23 -7.62
C ALA A 240 -1.25 -0.39 -6.71
N VAL A 241 -2.55 -0.41 -7.01
CA VAL A 241 -3.58 0.15 -6.14
C VAL A 241 -4.38 -1.00 -5.56
N ASN A 242 -4.35 -1.12 -4.24
CA ASN A 242 -5.21 -2.05 -3.53
C ASN A 242 -6.63 -1.50 -3.46
N LEU A 243 -7.61 -2.36 -3.72
CA LEU A 243 -9.03 -2.06 -3.61
C LEU A 243 -9.64 -2.97 -2.55
N ARG A 244 -10.41 -2.39 -1.63
CA ARG A 244 -11.36 -3.12 -0.79
C ARG A 244 -12.77 -2.73 -1.22
N VAL A 245 -13.48 -3.68 -1.81
CA VAL A 245 -14.74 -3.43 -2.51
C VAL A 245 -15.89 -4.00 -1.68
N PRO A 246 -16.82 -3.17 -1.16
CA PRO A 246 -18.03 -3.67 -0.55
C PRO A 246 -18.92 -4.34 -1.61
N LYS A 247 -19.94 -5.08 -1.16
CA LYS A 247 -20.92 -5.65 -2.08
C LYS A 247 -21.66 -4.55 -2.86
N GLY A 248 -21.77 -4.70 -4.18
CA GLY A 248 -22.46 -3.77 -5.09
C GLY A 248 -21.68 -3.59 -6.39
#